data_AF-X0UWI6-F1
#
_entry.id   AF-X0UWI6-F1
#
_cell.length_a   1.000
_cell.length_b   1.000
_cell.length_c   1.000
_cell.angle_alpha   90.00
_cell.angle_beta   90.00
_cell.angle_gamma   90.00
#
_symmetry.space_group_name_H-M   'P 1'
#
loop_
_entity.id
_entity.type
_entity.pdbx_description
1 polymer ?
#
loop_
_entity_poly.entity_id
_entity_poly.type
_entity_poly.pdbx_seq_one_letter_code
_entity_poly.pdbx_strand_id
1 'polypeptide(L)'
;SFFHALALNPDGSAWVNTADKLVRFSPTGQEIAEISLDEEIQGVRDMAVLPFDGSIYGVGGTAAFRMTDDGVIMWVRDGFVIPKYVVVDPGNGSAWIMDLGSPIGDRHYSPGSTIIHLAADGTELWRGDTFNFDYPPNFELDPRDGTLWLWDELNGQLVHLGVVDDQRPPFADVPTLFWAYDEIGACFSQGIVGGYDDGRYHPDYAVSRDQIAVFISRALVGDNNVPDGPSEATFDDVPTDFWAYKYIEYCVANGIVQGYDLVTYAPTVTVARDAMAVFISRAVAGGDGNVPVGPAEATFDDVPTDYWAY
;
A
#
# COMPACT_ATOMS: atom_id res chain seq x y z
N SER A 1 -30.49 14.74 -19.46
CA SER A 1 -29.31 15.19 -18.71
C SER A 1 -28.07 14.63 -19.40
N PHE A 2 -27.04 15.44 -19.61
CA PHE A 2 -25.76 14.92 -20.09
C PHE A 2 -25.03 14.30 -18.89
N PHE A 3 -24.65 13.04 -19.01
CA PHE A 3 -23.76 12.37 -18.06
C PHE A 3 -22.33 12.75 -18.44
N HIS A 4 -21.52 13.21 -17.49
CA HIS A 4 -20.18 13.73 -17.76
C HIS A 4 -19.08 12.83 -17.19
N ALA A 5 -19.39 12.06 -16.15
CA ALA A 5 -18.47 11.19 -15.41
C ALA A 5 -19.08 9.80 -15.18
N LEU A 6 -18.21 8.80 -15.12
CA LEU A 6 -18.52 7.40 -14.85
C LEU A 6 -17.42 6.84 -13.95
N ALA A 7 -17.77 6.19 -12.84
CA ALA A 7 -16.82 5.49 -11.99
C ALA A 7 -17.31 4.06 -11.70
N LEU A 8 -16.41 3.09 -11.80
CA LEU A 8 -16.72 1.68 -11.54
C LEU A 8 -16.38 1.29 -10.10
N ASN A 9 -17.27 0.53 -9.48
CA ASN A 9 -17.04 -0.12 -8.21
C ASN A 9 -16.40 -1.51 -8.43
N PRO A 10 -15.68 -2.07 -7.44
CA PRO A 10 -15.12 -3.42 -7.52
C PRO A 10 -16.18 -4.52 -7.71
N ASP A 11 -17.41 -4.29 -7.28
CA ASP A 11 -18.54 -5.22 -7.46
C ASP A 11 -19.13 -5.19 -8.89
N GLY A 12 -18.57 -4.38 -9.79
CA GLY A 12 -19.00 -4.21 -11.18
C GLY A 12 -20.17 -3.25 -11.37
N SER A 13 -20.71 -2.66 -10.30
CA SER A 13 -21.68 -1.57 -10.40
C SER A 13 -20.99 -0.25 -10.78
N ALA A 14 -21.72 0.70 -11.34
CA ALA A 14 -21.18 1.95 -11.84
C ALA A 14 -21.94 3.16 -11.30
N TRP A 15 -21.21 4.18 -10.86
CA TRP A 15 -21.76 5.51 -10.57
C TRP A 15 -21.68 6.38 -11.83
N VAL A 16 -22.76 7.09 -12.14
CA VAL A 16 -22.81 8.14 -13.16
C VAL A 16 -23.39 9.41 -12.56
N ASN A 17 -22.99 10.57 -13.07
CA ASN A 17 -23.52 11.84 -12.59
C ASN A 17 -24.60 12.43 -13.52
N THR A 18 -25.61 13.06 -12.93
CA THR A 18 -26.42 14.09 -13.59
C THR A 18 -25.86 15.48 -13.24
N ALA A 19 -26.64 16.53 -13.48
CA ALA A 19 -26.26 17.88 -13.05
C ALA A 19 -26.18 18.00 -11.52
N ASP A 20 -27.06 17.28 -10.83
CA ASP A 20 -27.43 17.46 -9.42
C ASP A 20 -27.45 16.17 -8.60
N LYS A 21 -27.11 15.02 -9.22
CA LYS A 21 -27.17 13.71 -8.56
C LYS A 21 -26.06 12.78 -9.01
N LEU A 22 -25.79 11.77 -8.18
CA LEU A 22 -25.10 10.54 -8.57
C LEU A 22 -26.11 9.39 -8.59
N VAL A 23 -26.05 8.57 -9.63
CA VAL A 23 -26.93 7.42 -9.81
C VAL A 23 -26.07 6.17 -9.98
N ARG A 24 -26.35 5.13 -9.18
CA ARG A 24 -25.64 3.84 -9.24
C ARG A 24 -26.43 2.86 -10.07
N PHE A 25 -25.76 2.22 -11.03
CA PHE A 25 -26.29 1.15 -11.83
C PHE A 25 -25.60 -0.17 -11.48
N SER A 26 -26.38 -1.23 -11.31
CA SER A 26 -25.89 -2.61 -11.19
C SER A 26 -25.11 -3.05 -12.45
N PRO A 27 -24.34 -4.15 -12.39
CA PRO A 27 -23.67 -4.72 -13.56
C PRO A 27 -24.61 -5.04 -14.73
N THR A 28 -25.90 -5.23 -14.46
CA THR A 28 -26.94 -5.50 -15.48
C THR A 28 -27.62 -4.23 -16.01
N GLY A 29 -27.18 -3.03 -15.58
CA GLY A 29 -27.73 -1.76 -16.03
C GLY A 29 -29.03 -1.32 -15.34
N GLN A 30 -29.42 -1.98 -14.23
CA GLN A 30 -30.54 -1.53 -13.41
C GLN A 30 -30.07 -0.49 -12.39
N GLU A 31 -30.80 0.62 -12.25
CA GLU A 31 -30.60 1.60 -11.19
C GLU A 31 -30.83 0.97 -9.81
N ILE A 32 -29.87 1.16 -8.89
CA ILE A 32 -29.87 0.56 -7.55
C ILE A 32 -29.67 1.58 -6.41
N ALA A 33 -29.18 2.79 -6.70
CA ALA A 33 -29.06 3.87 -5.71
C ALA A 33 -29.04 5.25 -6.38
N GLU A 34 -29.40 6.28 -5.61
CA GLU A 34 -29.34 7.69 -6.01
C GLU A 34 -28.90 8.54 -4.82
N ILE A 35 -27.98 9.48 -5.07
CA ILE A 35 -27.50 10.47 -4.09
C ILE A 35 -27.74 11.87 -4.68
N SER A 36 -28.43 12.74 -3.95
CA SER A 36 -28.54 14.16 -4.33
C SER A 36 -27.27 14.91 -3.94
N LEU A 37 -26.77 15.76 -4.82
CA LEU A 37 -25.56 16.54 -4.61
C LEU A 37 -25.89 17.93 -4.04
N ASP A 38 -25.18 18.29 -2.98
CA ASP A 38 -25.17 19.65 -2.46
C ASP A 38 -24.65 20.62 -3.52
N GLU A 39 -25.17 21.86 -3.55
CA GLU A 39 -24.86 22.87 -4.58
C GLU A 39 -23.36 23.07 -4.79
N GLU A 40 -22.56 22.95 -3.74
CA GLU A 40 -21.10 23.11 -3.75
C GLU A 40 -20.37 22.04 -4.58
N ILE A 41 -20.94 20.84 -4.69
CA ILE A 41 -20.33 19.69 -5.37
C ILE A 41 -21.10 19.27 -6.64
N GLN A 42 -22.03 20.10 -7.11
CA GLN A 42 -22.73 19.89 -8.38
C GLN A 42 -21.82 20.12 -9.59
N GLY A 43 -22.27 19.67 -10.77
CA GLY A 43 -21.50 19.85 -12.00
C GLY A 43 -20.22 19.02 -12.03
N VAL A 44 -20.28 17.80 -11.49
CA VAL A 44 -19.20 16.82 -11.48
C VAL A 44 -18.72 16.55 -12.91
N ARG A 45 -17.43 16.79 -13.16
CA ARG A 45 -16.75 16.59 -14.44
C ARG A 45 -16.09 15.21 -14.52
N ASP A 46 -15.56 14.72 -13.41
CA ASP A 46 -14.94 13.40 -13.32
C ASP A 46 -15.06 12.82 -11.91
N MET A 47 -14.98 11.50 -11.80
CA MET A 47 -15.12 10.75 -10.55
C MET A 47 -14.27 9.49 -10.54
N ALA A 48 -13.88 9.08 -9.34
CA ALA A 48 -13.25 7.80 -9.07
C ALA A 48 -13.84 7.16 -7.81
N VAL A 49 -13.82 5.83 -7.74
CA VAL A 49 -14.22 5.08 -6.55
C VAL A 49 -12.96 4.48 -5.93
N LEU A 50 -12.78 4.66 -4.63
CA LEU A 50 -11.73 3.97 -3.89
C LEU A 50 -12.13 2.49 -3.70
N PRO A 51 -11.35 1.52 -4.23
CA PRO A 51 -11.75 0.11 -4.18
C PRO A 51 -11.88 -0.49 -2.78
N PHE A 52 -11.25 0.12 -1.77
CA PHE A 52 -11.18 -0.42 -0.42
C PHE A 52 -12.44 -0.19 0.41
N ASP A 53 -12.96 1.03 0.38
CA ASP A 53 -14.13 1.41 1.17
C ASP A 53 -15.34 1.84 0.32
N GLY A 54 -15.20 1.84 -1.01
CA GLY A 54 -16.25 2.26 -1.93
C GLY A 54 -16.50 3.78 -1.95
N SER A 55 -15.71 4.57 -1.23
CA SER A 55 -15.88 6.03 -1.19
C SER A 55 -15.63 6.64 -2.57
N ILE A 56 -16.42 7.68 -2.87
CA ILE A 56 -16.46 8.34 -4.17
C ILE A 56 -15.68 9.64 -4.07
N TYR A 57 -14.68 9.80 -4.91
CA TYR A 57 -13.97 11.04 -5.16
C TYR A 57 -14.56 11.69 -6.39
N GLY A 58 -14.74 13.01 -6.34
CA GLY A 58 -15.24 13.76 -7.48
C GLY A 58 -14.63 15.14 -7.60
N VAL A 59 -14.63 15.63 -8.84
CA VAL A 59 -14.21 16.99 -9.17
C VAL A 59 -15.30 17.67 -9.99
N GLY A 60 -15.63 18.90 -9.66
CA GLY A 60 -16.74 19.63 -10.28
C GLY A 60 -16.72 21.09 -9.86
N GLY A 61 -17.39 21.97 -10.61
CA GLY A 61 -17.40 23.41 -10.30
C GLY A 61 -15.98 23.97 -10.14
N THR A 62 -15.63 24.36 -8.91
CA THR A 62 -14.30 24.82 -8.45
C THR A 62 -13.76 24.00 -7.27
N ALA A 63 -14.30 22.80 -7.07
CA ALA A 63 -14.08 21.97 -5.90
C ALA A 63 -13.69 20.52 -6.24
N ALA A 64 -13.07 19.88 -5.28
CA ALA A 64 -12.91 18.44 -5.18
C ALA A 64 -13.57 17.95 -3.89
N PHE A 65 -14.07 16.72 -3.87
CA PHE A 65 -14.68 16.15 -2.68
C PHE A 65 -14.41 14.65 -2.57
N ARG A 66 -14.64 14.12 -1.37
CA ARG A 66 -14.82 12.70 -1.11
C ARG A 66 -16.09 12.48 -0.31
N MET A 67 -16.86 11.46 -0.67
CA MET A 67 -18.04 11.01 0.07
C MET A 67 -18.06 9.49 0.22
N THR A 68 -18.79 8.99 1.20
CA THR A 68 -19.10 7.56 1.32
C THR A 68 -20.07 7.11 0.20
N ASP A 69 -20.20 5.80 0.01
CA ASP A 69 -21.07 5.23 -1.03
C ASP A 69 -22.58 5.39 -0.75
N ASP A 70 -22.95 5.83 0.46
CA ASP A 70 -24.30 6.25 0.85
C ASP A 70 -24.50 7.78 0.87
N GLY A 71 -23.49 8.55 0.44
CA GLY A 71 -23.60 9.99 0.20
C GLY A 71 -23.22 10.90 1.37
N VAL A 72 -22.58 10.38 2.42
CA VAL A 72 -22.03 11.23 3.49
C VAL A 72 -20.74 11.89 3.01
N ILE A 73 -20.75 13.22 2.95
CA ILE A 73 -19.56 14.01 2.61
C ILE A 73 -18.50 13.85 3.70
N MET A 74 -17.31 13.39 3.32
CA MET A 74 -16.16 13.26 4.20
C MET A 74 -15.34 14.56 4.23
N TRP A 75 -15.13 15.16 3.06
CA TRP A 75 -14.52 16.47 2.90
C TRP A 75 -14.88 17.09 1.55
N VAL A 76 -14.85 18.41 1.50
CA VAL A 76 -14.88 19.23 0.28
C VAL A 76 -13.71 20.19 0.34
N ARG A 77 -13.06 20.40 -0.79
CA ARG A 77 -11.93 21.30 -0.95
C ARG A 77 -12.20 22.22 -2.12
N ASP A 78 -12.27 23.51 -1.83
CA ASP A 78 -12.34 24.59 -2.82
C ASP A 78 -10.94 25.04 -3.28
N GLY A 79 -10.92 26.01 -4.19
CA GLY A 79 -9.70 26.70 -4.62
C GLY A 79 -9.08 26.13 -5.90
N PHE A 80 -9.84 25.30 -6.62
CA PHE A 80 -9.50 24.86 -7.96
C PHE A 80 -10.05 25.83 -8.99
N VAL A 81 -9.37 25.96 -10.13
CA VAL A 81 -9.78 26.82 -11.24
C VAL A 81 -10.84 26.11 -12.09
N ILE A 82 -10.48 24.98 -12.68
CA ILE A 82 -11.35 24.07 -13.44
C ILE A 82 -10.83 22.64 -13.19
N PRO A 83 -11.17 22.03 -12.04
CA PRO A 83 -10.76 20.66 -11.76
C PRO A 83 -11.50 19.75 -12.73
N LYS A 84 -10.75 18.94 -13.48
CA LYS A 84 -11.26 18.21 -14.65
C LYS A 84 -11.13 16.71 -14.54
N TYR A 85 -10.01 16.18 -14.03
CA TYR A 85 -9.84 14.74 -13.85
C TYR A 85 -9.34 14.44 -12.44
N VAL A 86 -9.75 13.29 -11.92
CA VAL A 86 -9.31 12.76 -10.63
C VAL A 86 -8.99 11.28 -10.77
N VAL A 87 -7.84 10.88 -10.24
CA VAL A 87 -7.53 9.46 -10.01
C VAL A 87 -7.19 9.27 -8.54
N VAL A 88 -7.50 8.09 -8.01
CA VAL A 88 -7.31 7.77 -6.60
C VAL A 88 -6.31 6.63 -6.50
N ASP A 89 -5.34 6.77 -5.61
CA ASP A 89 -4.40 5.71 -5.29
C ASP A 89 -5.12 4.63 -4.45
N PRO A 90 -5.28 3.41 -4.96
CA PRO A 90 -5.94 2.34 -4.22
C PRO A 90 -5.14 1.84 -3.01
N GLY A 91 -3.86 2.22 -2.86
CA GLY A 91 -3.01 1.81 -1.75
C GLY A 91 -3.23 2.63 -0.48
N ASN A 92 -3.32 3.96 -0.60
CA ASN A 92 -3.40 4.86 0.56
C ASN A 92 -4.61 5.83 0.52
N GLY A 93 -5.43 5.78 -0.54
CA GLY A 93 -6.58 6.67 -0.71
C GLY A 93 -6.21 8.13 -1.02
N SER A 94 -4.94 8.43 -1.30
CA SER A 94 -4.56 9.74 -1.83
C SER A 94 -5.15 9.94 -3.23
N ALA A 95 -5.30 11.17 -3.69
CA ALA A 95 -5.88 11.49 -4.99
C ALA A 95 -5.03 12.50 -5.75
N TRP A 96 -4.83 12.25 -7.04
CA TRP A 96 -4.24 13.21 -7.96
C TRP A 96 -5.35 13.90 -8.75
N ILE A 97 -5.29 15.22 -8.80
CA ILE A 97 -6.27 16.06 -9.48
C ILE A 97 -5.54 16.91 -10.51
N MET A 98 -6.09 16.94 -11.72
CA MET A 98 -5.71 17.93 -12.72
C MET A 98 -6.67 19.09 -12.69
N ASP A 99 -6.11 20.26 -12.43
CA ASP A 99 -6.80 21.53 -12.43
C ASP A 99 -6.40 22.33 -13.66
N LEU A 100 -7.33 22.51 -14.58
CA LEU A 100 -7.07 23.25 -15.80
C LEU A 100 -6.99 24.75 -15.54
N GLY A 101 -6.00 25.39 -16.14
CA GLY A 101 -5.92 26.84 -16.20
C GLY A 101 -7.11 27.47 -16.93
N SER A 102 -7.30 28.77 -16.73
CA SER A 102 -8.33 29.53 -17.43
C SER A 102 -8.10 29.51 -18.95
N PRO A 103 -9.13 29.21 -19.76
CA PRO A 103 -9.02 29.30 -21.22
C PRO A 103 -8.64 30.72 -21.65
N ILE A 104 -7.72 30.85 -22.60
CA ILE A 104 -7.40 32.13 -23.22
C ILE A 104 -8.16 32.26 -24.54
N GLY A 105 -9.27 33.01 -24.53
CA GLY A 105 -10.15 33.22 -25.69
C GLY A 105 -10.94 31.97 -26.08
N ASP A 106 -11.16 31.74 -27.37
CA ASP A 106 -11.91 30.58 -27.90
C ASP A 106 -11.05 29.29 -27.99
N ARG A 107 -9.85 29.29 -27.42
CA ARG A 107 -8.93 28.14 -27.50
C ARG A 107 -9.33 27.09 -26.46
N HIS A 108 -9.33 25.82 -26.87
CA HIS A 108 -9.51 24.67 -25.98
C HIS A 108 -8.27 24.38 -25.10
N TYR A 109 -7.26 25.25 -25.13
CA TYR A 109 -6.03 25.10 -24.36
C TYR A 109 -6.09 25.91 -23.07
N SER A 110 -5.65 25.30 -21.98
CA SER A 110 -5.71 25.84 -20.62
C SER A 110 -4.29 26.03 -20.06
N PRO A 111 -3.58 27.09 -20.49
CA PRO A 111 -2.25 27.38 -19.96
C PRO A 111 -2.32 27.70 -18.47
N GLY A 112 -1.27 27.29 -17.75
CA GLY A 112 -1.26 27.36 -16.28
C GLY A 112 -2.11 26.28 -15.63
N SER A 113 -2.23 25.12 -16.28
CA SER A 113 -2.79 23.94 -15.62
C SER A 113 -1.84 23.47 -14.53
N THR A 114 -2.40 22.93 -13.45
CA THR A 114 -1.63 22.43 -12.32
C THR A 114 -2.10 21.03 -11.95
N ILE A 115 -1.19 20.27 -11.36
CA ILE A 115 -1.45 18.94 -10.81
C ILE A 115 -1.38 19.08 -9.30
N ILE A 116 -2.39 18.58 -8.60
CA ILE A 116 -2.50 18.60 -7.15
C ILE A 116 -2.51 17.16 -6.64
N HIS A 117 -1.76 16.89 -5.58
CA HIS A 117 -1.82 15.64 -4.83
C HIS A 117 -2.49 15.92 -3.48
N LEU A 118 -3.58 15.21 -3.20
CA LEU A 118 -4.31 15.27 -1.94
C LEU A 118 -4.13 13.97 -1.16
N ALA A 119 -3.98 14.07 0.15
CA ALA A 119 -4.12 12.95 1.07
C ALA A 119 -5.58 12.46 1.13
N ALA A 120 -5.79 11.27 1.70
CA ALA A 120 -7.11 10.67 1.84
C ALA A 120 -8.12 11.53 2.64
N ASP A 121 -7.62 12.41 3.51
CA ASP A 121 -8.41 13.36 4.31
C ASP A 121 -8.63 14.72 3.62
N GLY A 122 -8.18 14.90 2.38
CA GLY A 122 -8.32 16.13 1.60
C GLY A 122 -7.21 17.16 1.84
N THR A 123 -6.23 16.86 2.70
CA THR A 123 -5.04 17.69 2.90
C THR A 123 -4.21 17.73 1.61
N GLU A 124 -3.76 18.91 1.19
CA GLU A 124 -2.89 19.02 0.01
C GLU A 124 -1.46 18.65 0.39
N LEU A 125 -0.96 17.59 -0.23
CA LEU A 125 0.39 17.09 -0.06
C LEU A 125 1.35 17.84 -0.97
N TRP A 126 0.90 18.16 -2.18
CA TRP A 126 1.72 18.83 -3.18
C TRP A 126 0.88 19.52 -4.26
N ARG A 127 1.45 20.56 -4.86
CA ARG A 127 0.91 21.25 -6.02
C ARG A 127 2.03 21.61 -6.99
N GLY A 128 1.84 21.30 -8.26
CA GLY A 128 2.79 21.60 -9.32
C GLY A 128 2.83 23.08 -9.66
N ASP A 129 3.79 23.80 -9.07
CA ASP A 129 4.09 25.20 -9.34
C ASP A 129 5.23 25.39 -10.36
N THR A 130 6.13 24.41 -10.43
CA THR A 130 7.41 24.53 -11.15
C THR A 130 7.32 24.17 -12.63
N PHE A 131 6.36 23.31 -13.02
CA PHE A 131 6.24 22.78 -14.38
C PHE A 131 5.24 23.50 -15.26
N ASN A 132 4.38 24.37 -14.69
CA ASN A 132 3.32 25.12 -15.37
C ASN A 132 2.74 24.31 -16.55
N PHE A 133 2.11 23.17 -16.24
CA PHE A 133 1.64 22.21 -17.24
C PHE A 133 0.73 22.92 -18.24
N ASP A 134 0.88 22.62 -19.52
CA ASP A 134 0.15 23.32 -20.58
C ASP A 134 -0.70 22.32 -21.35
N TYR A 135 -1.95 22.22 -20.91
CA TYR A 135 -2.97 21.29 -21.38
C TYR A 135 -2.55 19.80 -21.30
N PRO A 136 -2.44 19.20 -20.10
CA PRO A 136 -2.33 17.76 -19.98
C PRO A 136 -3.69 17.11 -20.28
N PRO A 137 -3.93 16.40 -21.40
CA PRO A 137 -5.26 15.94 -21.73
C PRO A 137 -5.66 14.69 -20.94
N ASN A 138 -4.68 13.93 -20.43
CA ASN A 138 -4.83 12.69 -19.70
C ASN A 138 -3.68 12.54 -18.68
N PHE A 139 -3.98 11.92 -17.55
CA PHE A 139 -2.98 11.37 -16.64
C PHE A 139 -3.49 10.06 -16.05
N GLU A 140 -2.57 9.17 -15.70
CA GLU A 140 -2.88 7.84 -15.19
C GLU A 140 -1.96 7.51 -14.03
N LEU A 141 -2.53 6.89 -13.01
CA LEU A 141 -1.80 6.45 -11.84
C LEU A 141 -1.26 5.04 -12.09
N ASP A 142 -0.02 4.80 -11.70
CA ASP A 142 0.51 3.46 -11.60
C ASP A 142 0.01 2.82 -10.31
N PRO A 143 -0.89 1.81 -10.39
CA PRO A 143 -1.48 1.18 -9.22
C PRO A 143 -0.52 0.19 -8.55
N ARG A 144 0.80 0.31 -8.76
CA ARG A 144 1.84 -0.48 -8.07
C ARG A 144 2.74 0.37 -7.19
N ASP A 145 2.86 1.66 -7.46
CA ASP A 145 3.71 2.58 -6.69
C ASP A 145 3.04 3.94 -6.39
N GLY A 146 1.85 4.22 -6.92
CA GLY A 146 1.08 5.44 -6.65
C GLY A 146 1.59 6.65 -7.45
N THR A 147 2.59 6.43 -8.31
CA THR A 147 3.17 7.47 -9.14
C THR A 147 2.25 7.83 -10.31
N LEU A 148 2.39 9.06 -10.80
CA LEU A 148 1.55 9.61 -11.84
C LEU A 148 2.32 9.71 -13.15
N TRP A 149 1.74 9.21 -14.24
CA TRP A 149 2.19 9.48 -15.58
C TRP A 149 1.21 10.45 -16.26
N LEU A 150 1.73 11.48 -16.91
CA LEU A 150 0.90 12.42 -17.66
C LEU A 150 1.59 12.88 -18.94
N TRP A 151 0.79 13.11 -19.97
CA TRP A 151 1.25 13.73 -21.21
C TRP A 151 0.99 15.24 -21.12
N ASP A 152 2.04 16.05 -21.21
CA ASP A 152 1.95 17.51 -21.22
C ASP A 152 1.98 17.98 -22.67
N GLU A 153 0.79 18.17 -23.26
CA GLU A 153 0.61 18.19 -24.71
C GLU A 153 1.32 19.36 -25.37
N LEU A 154 1.20 20.56 -24.82
CA LEU A 154 1.75 21.76 -25.46
C LEU A 154 3.25 21.92 -25.20
N ASN A 155 3.77 21.35 -24.13
CA ASN A 155 5.21 21.23 -23.91
C ASN A 155 5.83 20.02 -24.64
N GLY A 156 5.00 19.09 -25.13
CA GLY A 156 5.42 17.92 -25.90
C GLY A 156 6.24 16.91 -25.09
N GLN A 157 5.94 16.74 -23.80
CA GLN A 157 6.72 15.91 -22.89
C GLN A 157 5.85 14.91 -22.12
N LEU A 158 6.40 13.72 -21.88
CA LEU A 158 5.86 12.75 -20.93
C LEU A 158 6.48 13.03 -19.56
N VAL A 159 5.65 13.24 -18.54
CA VAL A 159 6.09 13.53 -17.18
C VAL A 159 5.73 12.37 -16.27
N HIS A 160 6.68 11.96 -15.43
CA HIS A 160 6.50 10.99 -14.36
C HIS A 160 6.66 11.72 -13.02
N LEU A 161 5.60 11.73 -12.22
CA LEU A 161 5.59 12.33 -10.88
C LEU A 161 5.59 11.21 -9.84
N GLY A 162 6.63 11.15 -9.03
CA GLY A 162 6.73 10.17 -7.95
C GLY A 162 6.04 10.66 -6.67
N VAL A 163 5.21 9.82 -6.05
CA VAL A 163 4.98 9.89 -4.60
C VAL A 163 6.15 9.12 -3.97
N VAL A 164 6.88 9.74 -3.04
CA VAL A 164 7.84 8.99 -2.23
C VAL A 164 7.06 8.29 -1.13
N ASP A 165 6.30 7.26 -1.49
CA ASP A 165 5.70 6.32 -0.55
C ASP A 165 6.53 5.04 -0.59
N ASP A 166 7.59 5.01 0.22
CA ASP A 166 8.53 3.89 0.29
C ASP A 166 7.93 2.65 0.95
N GLN A 167 6.73 2.75 1.53
CA GLN A 167 6.03 1.67 2.24
C GLN A 167 5.12 0.84 1.33
N ARG A 168 5.18 1.01 0.01
CA ARG A 168 4.34 0.25 -0.92
C ARG A 168 5.00 -1.06 -1.36
N PRO A 169 4.36 -2.24 -1.20
CA PRO A 169 4.94 -3.48 -1.67
C PRO A 169 4.92 -3.55 -3.20
N PRO A 170 6.04 -3.78 -3.89
CA PRO A 170 6.09 -3.82 -5.36
C PRO A 170 5.64 -5.17 -5.94
N PHE A 171 4.85 -5.95 -5.19
CA PHE A 171 4.54 -7.35 -5.50
C PHE A 171 3.19 -7.48 -6.20
N ALA A 172 3.18 -8.08 -7.39
CA ALA A 172 1.98 -8.17 -8.23
C ALA A 172 0.85 -9.06 -7.65
N ASP A 173 1.18 -9.94 -6.70
CA ASP A 173 0.26 -10.86 -6.02
C ASP A 173 -0.16 -10.37 -4.63
N VAL A 174 0.20 -9.14 -4.26
CA VAL A 174 -0.26 -8.48 -3.04
C VAL A 174 -1.18 -7.32 -3.44
N PRO A 175 -2.48 -7.57 -3.69
CA PRO A 175 -3.40 -6.50 -4.06
C PRO A 175 -3.55 -5.50 -2.92
N THR A 176 -3.91 -4.25 -3.23
CA THR A 176 -4.09 -3.19 -2.21
C THR A 176 -5.15 -3.50 -1.15
N LEU A 177 -6.08 -4.41 -1.46
CA LEU A 177 -7.10 -4.90 -0.53
C LEU A 177 -6.63 -6.10 0.31
N PHE A 178 -5.39 -6.55 0.14
CA PHE A 178 -4.83 -7.63 0.95
C PHE A 178 -4.69 -7.14 2.39
N TRP A 179 -5.18 -7.93 3.35
CA TRP A 179 -5.23 -7.51 4.76
C TRP A 179 -3.86 -7.14 5.35
N ALA A 180 -2.76 -7.65 4.78
CA ALA A 180 -1.38 -7.38 5.19
C ALA A 180 -0.63 -6.45 4.22
N TYR A 181 -1.32 -5.74 3.33
CA TYR A 181 -0.69 -4.94 2.27
C TYR A 181 0.29 -3.91 2.87
N ASP A 182 -0.15 -3.18 3.89
CA ASP A 182 0.65 -2.17 4.58
C ASP A 182 1.82 -2.79 5.35
N GLU A 183 1.61 -3.92 6.05
CA GLU A 183 2.67 -4.61 6.79
C GLU A 183 3.75 -5.20 5.88
N ILE A 184 3.35 -5.78 4.74
CA ILE A 184 4.29 -6.30 3.74
C ILE A 184 5.09 -5.14 3.15
N GLY A 185 4.41 -4.06 2.82
CA GLY A 185 5.01 -2.82 2.35
C GLY A 185 6.02 -2.22 3.32
N ALA A 186 5.68 -2.20 4.62
CA ALA A 186 6.58 -1.74 5.66
C ALA A 186 7.80 -2.65 5.85
N CYS A 187 7.61 -3.98 5.75
CA CYS A 187 8.74 -4.90 5.76
C CYS A 187 9.64 -4.71 4.53
N PHE A 188 9.05 -4.42 3.36
CA PHE A 188 9.78 -4.21 2.12
C PHE A 188 10.63 -2.94 2.17
N SER A 189 10.05 -1.83 2.63
CA SER A 189 10.74 -0.53 2.76
C SER A 189 11.97 -0.59 3.67
N GLN A 190 11.89 -1.42 4.72
CA GLN A 190 12.97 -1.66 5.68
C GLN A 190 13.97 -2.73 5.19
N GLY A 191 13.76 -3.29 4.00
CA GLY A 191 14.61 -4.33 3.43
C GLY A 191 14.55 -5.67 4.18
N ILE A 192 13.50 -5.91 4.98
CA ILE A 192 13.28 -7.16 5.70
C ILE A 192 12.87 -8.26 4.71
N VAL A 193 11.94 -7.93 3.82
CA VAL A 193 11.45 -8.82 2.74
C VAL A 193 11.84 -8.27 1.37
N GLY A 194 12.05 -9.15 0.40
CA GLY A 194 12.41 -8.77 -0.97
C GLY A 194 11.57 -9.42 -2.08
N GLY A 195 10.65 -10.33 -1.72
CA GLY A 195 9.93 -11.16 -2.67
C GLY A 195 10.82 -12.22 -3.32
N TYR A 196 10.33 -12.78 -4.42
CA TYR A 196 10.98 -13.83 -5.19
C TYR A 196 11.36 -13.32 -6.59
N ASP A 197 12.22 -14.05 -7.29
CA ASP A 197 12.73 -13.69 -8.63
C ASP A 197 11.63 -13.52 -9.70
N ASP A 198 10.43 -14.03 -9.45
CA ASP A 198 9.26 -13.87 -10.30
C ASP A 198 8.49 -12.56 -10.06
N GLY A 199 8.98 -11.69 -9.17
CA GLY A 199 8.37 -10.41 -8.82
C GLY A 199 7.17 -10.52 -7.89
N ARG A 200 7.01 -11.65 -7.20
CA ARG A 200 5.89 -11.94 -6.29
C ARG A 200 6.34 -12.04 -4.83
N TYR A 201 5.38 -11.90 -3.91
CA TYR A 201 5.57 -12.09 -2.48
C TYR A 201 5.25 -13.52 -2.03
N HIS A 202 4.29 -14.18 -2.66
CA HIS A 202 3.71 -15.47 -2.28
C HIS A 202 3.14 -15.48 -0.83
N PRO A 203 2.11 -14.67 -0.54
CA PRO A 203 1.60 -14.49 0.83
C PRO A 203 1.03 -15.77 1.46
N ASP A 204 0.65 -16.76 0.66
CA ASP A 204 0.09 -18.04 1.13
C ASP A 204 1.16 -19.11 1.41
N TYR A 205 2.44 -18.84 1.14
CA TYR A 205 3.51 -19.82 1.35
C TYR A 205 3.88 -19.91 2.83
N ALA A 206 4.00 -21.14 3.32
CA ALA A 206 4.52 -21.38 4.66
C ALA A 206 6.00 -20.97 4.72
N VAL A 207 6.37 -20.24 5.77
CA VAL A 207 7.73 -19.74 5.95
C VAL A 207 8.60 -20.81 6.62
N SER A 208 9.81 -21.00 6.11
CA SER A 208 10.80 -21.96 6.62
C SER A 208 11.77 -21.33 7.63
N ARG A 209 12.46 -22.17 8.41
CA ARG A 209 13.34 -21.74 9.51
C ARG A 209 14.53 -20.88 9.05
N ASP A 210 15.05 -21.13 7.86
CA ASP A 210 16.09 -20.30 7.24
C ASP A 210 15.55 -18.91 6.85
N GLN A 211 14.37 -18.84 6.25
CA GLN A 211 13.69 -17.60 5.90
C GLN A 211 13.39 -16.76 7.16
N ILE A 212 12.97 -17.37 8.27
CA ILE A 212 12.76 -16.64 9.52
C ILE A 212 14.06 -16.08 10.09
N ALA A 213 15.16 -16.84 10.05
CA ALA A 213 16.45 -16.32 10.48
C ALA A 213 16.86 -15.08 9.67
N VAL A 214 16.60 -15.10 8.35
CA VAL A 214 16.86 -13.96 7.46
C VAL A 214 15.99 -12.75 7.83
N PHE A 215 14.68 -12.94 8.00
CA PHE A 215 13.76 -11.85 8.35
C PHE A 215 14.13 -11.20 9.69
N ILE A 216 14.38 -12.01 10.73
CA ILE A 216 14.73 -11.50 12.05
C ILE A 216 16.07 -10.76 12.02
N SER A 217 17.09 -11.34 11.37
CA SER A 217 18.42 -10.71 11.27
C SER A 217 18.34 -9.36 10.57
N ARG A 218 17.61 -9.28 9.45
CA ARG A 218 17.39 -8.02 8.72
C ARG A 218 16.61 -7.00 9.54
N ALA A 219 15.56 -7.43 10.25
CA ALA A 219 14.79 -6.56 11.11
C ALA A 219 15.61 -5.97 12.26
N LEU A 220 16.55 -6.74 12.82
CA LEU A 220 17.36 -6.29 13.95
C LEU A 220 18.51 -5.36 13.58
N VAL A 221 19.19 -5.64 12.46
CA VAL A 221 20.42 -4.90 12.12
C VAL A 221 20.46 -4.36 10.69
N GLY A 222 19.56 -4.78 9.80
CA GLY A 222 19.62 -4.51 8.38
C GLY A 222 20.57 -5.47 7.64
N ASP A 223 20.26 -5.79 6.39
CA ASP A 223 20.92 -6.86 5.63
C ASP A 223 22.45 -6.73 5.51
N ASN A 224 22.92 -5.51 5.32
CA ASN A 224 24.33 -5.16 5.18
C ASN A 224 25.13 -5.24 6.50
N ASN A 225 24.43 -5.25 7.64
CA ASN A 225 25.06 -5.25 8.96
C ASN A 225 25.00 -6.63 9.64
N VAL A 226 24.40 -7.63 9.00
CA VAL A 226 24.48 -9.02 9.47
C VAL A 226 25.92 -9.50 9.30
N PRO A 227 26.66 -9.80 10.39
CA PRO A 227 28.03 -10.26 10.33
C PRO A 227 28.15 -11.56 9.54
N ASP A 228 29.32 -11.81 8.95
CA ASP A 228 29.64 -13.14 8.42
C ASP A 228 29.59 -14.17 9.55
N GLY A 229 29.15 -15.38 9.21
CA GLY A 229 29.19 -16.51 10.13
C GLY A 229 30.63 -16.96 10.46
N PRO A 230 30.82 -17.82 11.46
CA PRO A 230 32.12 -18.42 11.77
C PRO A 230 32.69 -19.19 10.56
N SER A 231 34.00 -19.47 10.58
CA SER A 231 34.66 -20.26 9.53
C SER A 231 34.27 -21.74 9.56
N GLU A 232 33.84 -22.23 10.71
CA GLU A 232 33.31 -23.57 10.92
C GLU A 232 31.82 -23.43 11.24
N ALA A 233 30.96 -24.17 10.52
CA ALA A 233 29.52 -24.11 10.72
C ALA A 233 29.12 -24.68 12.09
N THR A 234 28.15 -24.05 12.75
CA THR A 234 27.59 -24.55 14.01
C THR A 234 26.80 -25.85 13.81
N PHE A 235 26.18 -26.01 12.62
CA PHE A 235 25.35 -27.17 12.29
C PHE A 235 25.83 -27.86 11.01
N ASP A 236 25.80 -29.18 11.00
CA ASP A 236 26.25 -30.02 9.87
C ASP A 236 25.35 -29.84 8.63
N ASP A 237 24.07 -29.50 8.84
CA ASP A 237 23.07 -29.31 7.78
C ASP A 237 22.93 -27.85 7.30
N VAL A 238 23.82 -26.96 7.76
CA VAL A 238 23.90 -25.57 7.30
C VAL A 238 25.35 -25.26 6.90
N PRO A 239 25.79 -25.71 5.70
CA PRO A 239 27.16 -25.48 5.25
C PRO A 239 27.44 -23.97 5.09
N THR A 240 28.71 -23.58 5.14
CA THR A 240 29.11 -22.15 5.15
C THR A 240 28.78 -21.39 3.86
N ASP A 241 28.47 -22.10 2.77
CA ASP A 241 28.00 -21.55 1.50
C ASP A 241 26.47 -21.57 1.36
N PHE A 242 25.73 -22.01 2.40
CA PHE A 242 24.28 -21.98 2.41
C PHE A 242 23.76 -20.53 2.38
N TRP A 243 22.72 -20.28 1.58
CA TRP A 243 22.23 -18.92 1.30
C TRP A 243 21.83 -18.14 2.58
N ALA A 244 21.32 -18.84 3.60
CA ALA A 244 20.92 -18.25 4.86
C ALA A 244 21.98 -18.36 5.97
N TYR A 245 23.18 -18.89 5.67
CA TYR A 245 24.20 -19.26 6.67
C TYR A 245 24.47 -18.15 7.69
N LYS A 246 24.85 -16.96 7.21
CA LYS A 246 25.19 -15.83 8.09
C LYS A 246 24.03 -15.38 8.99
N TYR A 247 22.79 -15.49 8.50
CA TYR A 247 21.60 -15.08 9.24
C TYR A 247 21.24 -16.10 10.33
N ILE A 248 21.41 -17.39 10.03
CA ILE A 248 21.23 -18.47 11.01
C ILE A 248 22.27 -18.33 12.12
N GLU A 249 23.55 -18.19 11.77
CA GLU A 249 24.64 -18.01 12.74
C GLU A 249 24.48 -16.75 13.59
N TYR A 250 24.05 -15.63 12.98
CA TYR A 250 23.70 -14.42 13.72
C TYR A 250 22.58 -14.67 14.74
N CYS A 251 21.50 -15.34 14.33
CA CYS A 251 20.40 -15.67 15.23
C CYS A 251 20.83 -16.62 16.36
N VAL A 252 21.72 -17.59 16.08
CA VAL A 252 22.27 -18.50 17.10
C VAL A 252 23.12 -17.74 18.11
N ALA A 253 24.04 -16.89 17.63
CA ALA A 253 24.94 -16.12 18.49
C ALA A 253 24.18 -15.17 19.43
N ASN A 254 23.01 -14.69 19.00
CA ASN A 254 22.13 -13.83 19.80
C ASN A 254 21.07 -14.61 20.61
N GLY A 255 21.11 -15.95 20.61
CA GLY A 255 20.16 -16.78 21.36
C GLY A 255 18.71 -16.64 20.91
N ILE A 256 18.48 -16.31 19.63
CA ILE A 256 17.16 -16.14 19.02
C ILE A 256 16.63 -17.49 18.56
N VAL A 257 17.45 -18.22 17.80
CA VAL A 257 17.13 -19.58 17.31
C VAL A 257 18.04 -20.61 17.99
N GLN A 258 17.57 -21.85 18.02
CA GLN A 258 18.29 -23.00 18.55
C GLN A 258 18.18 -24.16 17.55
N GLY A 259 19.18 -25.05 17.55
CA GLY A 259 19.14 -26.31 16.81
C GLY A 259 18.11 -27.28 17.39
N TYR A 260 17.69 -28.26 16.58
CA TYR A 260 16.91 -29.40 17.08
C TYR A 260 17.74 -30.31 17.98
N ASP A 261 19.04 -30.38 17.68
CA ASP A 261 20.05 -31.04 18.48
C ASP A 261 21.38 -30.27 18.36
N LEU A 262 22.48 -30.89 18.81
CA LEU A 262 23.80 -30.28 18.83
C LEU A 262 24.40 -30.03 17.43
N VAL A 263 23.90 -30.68 16.38
CA VAL A 263 24.48 -30.64 15.03
C VAL A 263 23.46 -30.32 13.94
N THR A 264 22.15 -30.30 14.24
CA THR A 264 21.08 -30.16 13.26
C THR A 264 20.23 -28.92 13.49
N TYR A 265 20.09 -28.06 12.48
CA TYR A 265 19.20 -26.89 12.49
C TYR A 265 17.85 -27.11 11.78
N ALA A 266 17.84 -27.96 10.75
CA ALA A 266 16.75 -28.22 9.81
C ALA A 266 16.21 -26.94 9.14
N PRO A 267 17.02 -26.25 8.29
CA PRO A 267 16.72 -24.91 7.76
C PRO A 267 15.42 -24.84 6.95
N THR A 268 15.08 -25.90 6.21
CA THR A 268 13.93 -25.91 5.27
C THR A 268 12.61 -26.31 5.92
N VAL A 269 12.60 -26.66 7.21
CA VAL A 269 11.36 -27.02 7.91
C VAL A 269 10.51 -25.78 8.12
N THR A 270 9.21 -25.90 7.83
CA THR A 270 8.22 -24.83 8.03
C THR A 270 8.03 -24.51 9.52
N VAL A 271 7.91 -23.23 9.84
CA VAL A 271 7.76 -22.75 11.21
C VAL A 271 6.27 -22.63 11.58
N ALA A 272 5.88 -23.27 12.68
CA ALA A 272 4.55 -23.12 13.26
C ALA A 272 4.45 -21.81 14.09
N ARG A 273 3.23 -21.35 14.34
CA ARG A 273 2.95 -20.03 14.97
C ARG A 273 3.57 -19.89 16.37
N ASP A 274 3.64 -20.98 17.12
CA ASP A 274 4.26 -21.04 18.44
C ASP A 274 5.78 -20.83 18.37
N ALA A 275 6.47 -21.55 17.48
CA ALA A 275 7.89 -21.37 17.25
C ALA A 275 8.21 -19.96 16.72
N MET A 276 7.35 -19.40 15.86
CA MET A 276 7.47 -18.01 15.43
C MET A 276 7.42 -17.04 16.62
N ALA A 277 6.45 -17.19 17.50
CA ALA A 277 6.28 -16.34 18.67
C ALA A 277 7.51 -16.38 19.59
N VAL A 278 8.11 -17.57 19.77
CA VAL A 278 9.34 -17.74 20.53
C VAL A 278 10.50 -16.98 19.88
N PHE A 279 10.72 -17.13 18.57
CA PHE A 279 11.83 -16.44 17.89
C PHE A 279 11.68 -14.92 17.94
N ILE A 280 10.48 -14.40 17.71
CA ILE A 280 10.21 -12.95 17.78
C ILE A 280 10.40 -12.44 19.22
N SER A 281 9.89 -13.16 20.22
CA SER A 281 10.04 -12.78 21.63
C SER A 281 11.51 -12.70 22.04
N ARG A 282 12.31 -13.69 21.64
CA ARG A 282 13.76 -13.70 21.88
C ARG A 282 14.47 -12.57 21.15
N ALA A 283 14.12 -12.31 19.89
CA ALA A 283 14.69 -11.21 19.12
C ALA A 283 14.43 -9.86 19.79
N VAL A 284 13.19 -9.60 20.22
CA VAL A 284 12.78 -8.37 20.89
C VAL A 284 13.43 -8.24 22.27
N ALA A 285 13.54 -9.33 23.02
CA ALA A 285 14.17 -9.34 24.34
C ALA A 285 15.71 -9.31 24.30
N GLY A 286 16.33 -9.52 23.13
CA GLY A 286 17.78 -9.65 23.00
C GLY A 286 18.33 -10.96 23.56
N GLY A 287 17.61 -12.07 23.35
CA GLY A 287 18.01 -13.44 23.68
C GLY A 287 17.04 -14.17 24.61
N ASP A 288 17.14 -15.50 24.62
CA ASP A 288 16.28 -16.42 25.40
C ASP A 288 16.20 -16.10 26.90
N GLY A 289 17.33 -15.82 27.54
CA GLY A 289 17.36 -15.52 28.97
C GLY A 289 16.70 -14.20 29.38
N ASN A 290 16.34 -13.35 28.41
CA ASN A 290 15.72 -12.04 28.65
C ASN A 290 14.21 -12.04 28.38
N VAL A 291 13.65 -13.14 27.85
CA VAL A 291 12.21 -13.22 27.59
C VAL A 291 11.46 -13.14 28.92
N PRO A 292 10.51 -12.19 29.08
CA PRO A 292 9.72 -12.08 30.31
C PRO A 292 8.92 -13.35 30.57
N VAL A 293 8.77 -13.70 31.85
CA VAL A 293 7.86 -14.79 32.25
C VAL A 293 6.43 -14.40 31.87
N GLY A 294 5.71 -15.33 31.24
CA GLY A 294 4.30 -15.16 30.89
C GLY A 294 3.41 -14.89 32.10
N PRO A 295 2.13 -14.52 31.87
CA PRO A 295 1.19 -14.27 32.94
C PRO A 295 0.98 -15.52 33.82
N ALA A 296 0.47 -15.34 35.05
CA ALA A 296 0.23 -16.47 35.94
C ALA A 296 -0.93 -17.36 35.48
N GLU A 297 -1.82 -16.83 34.65
CA GLU A 297 -3.03 -17.49 34.15
C GLU A 297 -3.01 -17.45 32.62
N ALA A 298 -3.45 -18.54 31.98
CA ALA A 298 -3.55 -18.62 30.53
C ALA A 298 -4.62 -17.65 30.01
N THR A 299 -4.25 -16.86 29.00
CA THR A 299 -5.18 -15.95 28.31
C THR A 299 -6.04 -16.68 27.29
N PHE A 300 -5.51 -17.76 26.70
CA PHE A 300 -6.16 -18.58 25.68
C PHE A 300 -6.22 -20.04 26.12
N ASP A 301 -7.36 -20.69 25.90
CA ASP A 301 -7.59 -22.07 26.33
C ASP A 301 -6.66 -23.09 25.65
N ASP A 302 -6.17 -22.77 24.45
CA ASP A 302 -5.27 -23.61 23.66
C ASP A 302 -3.78 -23.35 23.91
N VAL A 303 -3.44 -22.44 24.83
CA VAL A 303 -2.07 -22.16 25.25
C VAL A 303 -1.96 -22.22 26.77
N PRO A 304 -1.92 -23.44 27.35
CA PRO A 304 -1.80 -23.60 28.79
C PRO A 304 -0.44 -23.11 29.31
N THR A 305 -0.37 -22.78 30.61
CA THR A 305 0.83 -22.18 31.23
C THR A 305 2.03 -23.12 31.31
N ASP A 306 1.83 -24.42 31.06
CA ASP A 306 2.88 -25.44 30.94
C ASP A 306 3.24 -25.76 29.48
N TYR A 307 2.68 -25.03 28.50
CA TYR A 307 3.05 -25.16 27.10
C TYR A 307 4.49 -24.68 26.88
N TRP A 308 5.22 -25.39 26.00
CA TRP A 308 6.65 -25.14 25.80
C TRP A 308 6.99 -23.72 25.28
N ALA A 309 6.02 -23.06 24.64
CA ALA A 309 6.13 -21.71 24.07
C ALA A 309 5.33 -20.65 24.84
N TYR A 310 4.87 -20.95 26.06
CA TYR A 310 4.10 -20.03 26.91
C TYR A 310 4.95 -18.86 27.45
#